data_AF-A0A2I1I653-F1
#
_entry.id   AF-A0A2I1I653-F1
#
_cell.length_a   1.000
_cell.length_b   1.000
_cell.length_c   1.000
_cell.angle_alpha   90.00
_cell.angle_beta   90.00
_cell.angle_gamma   90.00
#
_symmetry.space_group_name_H-M   'P 1'
#
loop_
_entity.id
_entity.type
_entity.pdbx_description
1 polymer ?
#
loop_
_entity_poly.entity_id
_entity_poly.type
_entity_poly.pdbx_seq_one_letter_code
_entity_poly.pdbx_strand_id
1 'polypeptide(L)'
;MTESKPSPADALGFIENLAQHVEYCANSTTSTTLMRAEGVNVVLFSFDEGEELSEHTAAMPVIVQALEGELEIRADGKTVTLRPGGMVHFPTRLPHAVKALTKAKMVLYMMSRPSAN
;
A
#
# COMPACT_ATOMS: atom_id res chain seq x y z
N MET A 1 3.12 2.19 -44.13
CA MET A 1 2.50 3.06 -43.11
C MET A 1 2.13 2.16 -41.94
N THR A 2 3.05 1.96 -41.01
CA THR A 2 2.80 1.18 -39.79
C THR A 2 2.56 2.18 -38.68
N GLU A 3 1.30 2.40 -38.32
CA GLU A 3 0.96 3.14 -37.11
C GLU A 3 1.38 2.28 -35.91
N SER A 4 2.49 2.65 -35.29
CA SER A 4 2.87 2.12 -33.99
C SER A 4 1.86 2.63 -32.97
N LYS A 5 1.01 1.72 -32.48
CA LYS A 5 0.15 1.96 -31.31
C LYS A 5 1.02 2.44 -30.15
N PRO A 6 0.67 3.56 -29.46
CA PRO A 6 1.48 4.05 -28.36
C PRO A 6 1.56 2.99 -27.24
N SER A 7 2.78 2.80 -26.73
CA SER A 7 3.03 1.98 -25.54
C SER A 7 2.23 2.55 -24.35
N PRO A 8 1.58 1.73 -23.51
CA PRO A 8 0.81 2.21 -22.36
C PRO A 8 1.64 2.88 -21.25
N ALA A 9 2.95 3.09 -21.46
CA ALA A 9 3.85 3.75 -20.52
C ALA A 9 3.77 5.29 -20.55
N ASP A 10 3.19 5.90 -21.60
CA ASP A 10 3.34 7.34 -21.87
C ASP A 10 2.08 8.19 -21.63
N ALA A 11 1.06 7.68 -20.93
CA ALA A 11 -0.22 8.38 -20.72
C ALA A 11 -0.55 8.59 -19.24
N LEU A 12 -1.24 9.70 -18.93
CA LEU A 12 -1.74 10.01 -17.59
C LEU A 12 -2.76 8.95 -17.13
N GLY A 13 -2.42 8.20 -16.09
CA GLY A 13 -3.35 7.36 -15.34
C GLY A 13 -3.94 8.12 -14.15
N PHE A 14 -5.23 7.91 -13.86
CA PHE A 14 -5.87 8.45 -12.66
C PHE A 14 -6.81 7.42 -12.02
N ILE A 15 -6.92 7.48 -10.70
CA ILE A 15 -7.87 6.70 -9.90
C ILE A 15 -8.57 7.70 -8.98
N GLU A 16 -9.89 7.78 -9.06
CA GLU A 16 -10.68 8.77 -8.31
C GLU A 16 -10.70 8.48 -6.81
N ASN A 17 -10.86 7.21 -6.41
CA ASN A 17 -10.90 6.81 -5.01
C ASN A 17 -10.29 5.42 -4.80
N LEU A 18 -9.11 5.38 -4.19
CA LEU A 18 -8.39 4.13 -3.88
C LEU A 18 -9.21 3.17 -3.01
N ALA A 19 -9.96 3.67 -2.03
CA ALA A 19 -10.68 2.84 -1.05
C ALA A 19 -11.82 2.02 -1.68
N GLN A 20 -12.34 2.44 -2.83
CA GLN A 20 -13.42 1.75 -3.55
C GLN A 20 -12.94 0.52 -4.34
N HIS A 21 -11.63 0.31 -4.46
CA HIS A 21 -11.06 -0.81 -5.22
C HIS A 21 -10.68 -2.02 -4.35
N VAL A 22 -11.03 -2.01 -3.07
CA VAL A 22 -10.87 -3.15 -2.18
C VAL A 22 -12.06 -3.22 -1.22
N GLU A 23 -12.58 -4.43 -1.02
CA GLU A 23 -13.72 -4.69 -0.14
C GLU A 23 -13.26 -5.26 1.20
N TYR A 24 -14.02 -5.02 2.25
CA TYR A 24 -13.80 -5.70 3.53
C TYR A 24 -14.17 -7.18 3.42
N CYS A 25 -13.39 -8.04 4.05
CA CYS A 25 -13.71 -9.46 4.21
C CYS A 25 -13.73 -9.78 5.70
N ALA A 26 -14.79 -10.48 6.16
CA ALA A 26 -14.97 -10.78 7.57
C ALA A 26 -13.86 -11.70 8.10
N ASN A 27 -13.29 -11.36 9.26
CA ASN A 27 -12.20 -12.08 9.94
C ASN A 27 -11.01 -12.35 9.01
N SER A 28 -10.63 -11.36 8.20
CA SER A 28 -9.60 -11.53 7.19
C SER A 28 -8.88 -10.24 6.85
N THR A 29 -7.60 -10.41 6.51
CA THR A 29 -6.82 -9.43 5.76
C THR A 29 -6.81 -9.82 4.28
N THR A 30 -7.23 -8.91 3.40
CA THR A 30 -7.15 -9.12 1.94
C THR A 30 -6.30 -8.07 1.26
N SER A 31 -5.71 -8.41 0.12
CA SER A 31 -4.88 -7.50 -0.66
C SER A 31 -5.13 -7.64 -2.15
N THR A 32 -5.13 -6.52 -2.86
CA THR A 32 -5.25 -6.47 -4.32
C THR A 32 -4.18 -5.55 -4.88
N THR A 33 -3.45 -6.01 -5.91
CA THR A 33 -2.59 -5.09 -6.66
C THR A 33 -3.45 -4.22 -7.55
N LEU A 34 -3.39 -2.90 -7.32
CA LEU A 34 -4.17 -1.92 -8.06
C LEU A 34 -3.46 -1.44 -9.32
N MET A 35 -2.14 -1.22 -9.21
CA MET A 35 -1.35 -0.65 -10.29
C MET A 35 0.11 -1.09 -10.21
N ARG A 36 0.70 -1.33 -11.38
CA ARG A 36 2.15 -1.45 -11.57
C ARG A 36 2.55 -0.39 -12.59
N ALA A 37 3.34 0.58 -12.16
CA ALA A 37 3.77 1.71 -12.96
C ALA A 37 5.29 1.89 -12.86
N GLU A 38 5.83 2.80 -13.67
CA GLU A 38 7.26 3.11 -13.62
C GLU A 38 7.65 3.62 -12.23
N GLY A 39 8.58 2.90 -11.57
CA GLY A 39 9.08 3.24 -10.24
C GLY A 39 8.17 2.94 -9.05
N VAL A 40 6.92 2.48 -9.27
CA VAL A 40 5.97 2.24 -8.18
C VAL A 40 5.01 1.06 -8.45
N ASN A 41 4.85 0.21 -7.44
CA ASN A 41 3.75 -0.75 -7.38
C ASN A 41 2.80 -0.34 -6.27
N VAL A 42 1.50 -0.30 -6.58
CA VAL A 42 0.44 0.11 -5.64
C VAL A 42 -0.41 -1.09 -5.29
N VAL A 43 -0.49 -1.41 -4.01
CA VAL A 43 -1.28 -2.52 -3.48
C VAL A 43 -2.26 -1.96 -2.44
N LEU A 44 -3.52 -2.33 -2.55
CA LEU A 44 -4.53 -2.02 -1.55
C LEU A 44 -4.67 -3.18 -0.58
N PHE A 45 -4.91 -2.86 0.67
CA PHE A 45 -5.25 -3.83 1.71
C PHE A 45 -6.56 -3.43 2.38
N SER A 46 -7.35 -4.43 2.72
CA SER A 46 -8.47 -4.30 3.66
C SER A 46 -8.27 -5.24 4.83
N PHE A 47 -8.67 -4.77 6.00
CA PHE A 47 -8.57 -5.49 7.26
C PHE A 47 -9.93 -5.47 7.95
N ASP A 48 -10.33 -6.61 8.48
CA ASP A 48 -11.34 -6.61 9.54
C ASP A 48 -10.74 -6.07 10.86
N GLU A 49 -11.59 -5.70 11.81
CA GLU A 49 -11.14 -5.24 13.12
C GLU A 49 -10.31 -6.31 13.85
N GLY A 50 -9.13 -5.92 14.35
CA GLY A 50 -8.24 -6.82 15.07
C GLY A 50 -7.27 -7.62 14.20
N GLU A 51 -7.50 -7.68 12.89
CA GLU A 51 -6.61 -8.34 11.93
C GLU A 51 -5.25 -7.62 11.82
N GLU A 52 -4.20 -8.36 11.48
CA GLU A 52 -2.86 -7.81 11.39
C GLU A 52 -2.01 -8.43 10.28
N LEU A 53 -1.07 -7.63 9.77
CA LEU A 53 0.16 -8.12 9.20
C LEU A 53 1.18 -8.20 10.33
N SER A 54 1.47 -9.43 10.78
CA SER A 54 2.51 -9.68 11.76
C SER A 54 3.88 -9.17 11.28
N GLU A 55 4.83 -9.07 12.21
CA GLU A 55 6.12 -8.45 11.93
C GLU A 55 6.82 -9.07 10.70
N HIS A 56 7.18 -8.21 9.76
CA HIS A 56 7.87 -8.58 8.53
C HIS A 56 8.76 -7.45 8.03
N THR A 57 9.46 -7.69 6.92
CA THR A 57 10.35 -6.71 6.28
C THR A 57 10.05 -6.61 4.79
N ALA A 58 10.19 -5.41 4.22
CA ALA A 58 10.14 -5.21 2.78
C ALA A 58 11.57 -5.15 2.18
N ALA A 59 11.76 -5.75 1.00
CA ALA A 59 13.06 -5.75 0.30
C ALA A 59 13.41 -4.39 -0.35
N MET A 60 12.50 -3.43 -0.28
CA MET A 60 12.60 -2.08 -0.86
C MET A 60 11.89 -1.07 0.05
N PRO A 61 12.12 0.24 -0.14
CA PRO A 61 11.40 1.27 0.60
C PRO A 61 9.91 1.22 0.27
N VAL A 62 9.09 1.38 1.30
CA VAL A 62 7.62 1.36 1.15
C VAL A 62 6.97 2.50 1.91
N ILE A 63 5.83 2.95 1.39
CA ILE A 63 4.96 3.93 2.05
C ILE A 63 3.62 3.25 2.31
N VAL A 64 3.11 3.38 3.53
CA VAL A 64 1.76 2.97 3.90
C VAL A 64 0.94 4.21 4.22
N GLN A 65 -0.23 4.33 3.62
CA GLN A 65 -1.19 5.40 3.92
C GLN A 65 -2.55 4.80 4.26
N ALA A 66 -3.14 5.28 5.36
CA ALA A 66 -4.49 4.89 5.75
C ALA A 66 -5.53 5.63 4.90
N LEU A 67 -6.48 4.86 4.36
CA LEU A 67 -7.57 5.35 3.53
C LEU A 67 -8.88 5.42 4.33
N GLU A 68 -9.12 4.41 5.18
CA GLU A 68 -10.29 4.30 6.06
C GLU A 68 -9.87 3.62 7.37
N GLY A 69 -10.61 3.90 8.45
CA GLY A 69 -10.39 3.28 9.76
C GLY A 69 -9.10 3.73 10.45
N GLU A 70 -8.74 3.01 11.52
CA GLU A 70 -7.52 3.25 12.29
C GLU A 70 -6.58 2.04 12.25
N LEU A 71 -5.31 2.29 11.94
CA LEU A 71 -4.25 1.28 11.87
C LEU A 71 -3.17 1.59 12.89
N GLU A 72 -2.82 0.63 13.73
CA GLU A 72 -1.64 0.69 14.57
C GLU A 72 -0.43 0.14 13.81
N ILE A 73 0.61 0.94 13.74
CA ILE A 73 1.88 0.59 13.12
C ILE A 73 2.93 0.45 14.22
N ARG A 74 3.69 -0.65 14.19
CA ARG A 74 4.81 -0.89 15.10
C ARG A 74 6.09 -1.05 14.29
N ALA A 75 7.08 -0.21 14.54
CA ALA A 75 8.41 -0.29 13.91
C ALA A 75 9.41 0.55 14.71
N ASP A 76 10.69 0.17 14.71
CA ASP A 76 11.76 0.97 15.36
C ASP A 76 11.49 1.27 16.86
N GLY A 77 10.88 0.32 17.57
CA GLY A 77 10.47 0.49 18.97
C GLY A 77 9.37 1.55 19.20
N LYS A 78 8.76 2.06 18.12
CA LYS A 78 7.68 3.05 18.15
C LYS A 78 6.37 2.41 17.75
N THR A 79 5.30 2.91 18.37
CA THR A 79 3.92 2.59 18.00
C THR A 79 3.24 3.88 17.58
N VAL A 80 2.64 3.89 16.39
CA VAL A 80 1.90 5.04 15.86
C VAL A 80 0.53 4.60 15.36
N THR A 81 -0.50 5.39 15.64
CA THR A 81 -1.84 5.17 15.11
C THR A 81 -2.04 6.01 13.86
N LEU A 82 -2.16 5.37 12.70
CA LEU A 82 -2.56 6.01 11.45
C LEU A 82 -4.09 6.12 11.40
N ARG A 83 -4.54 7.34 11.11
CA ARG A 83 -5.93 7.68 10.77
C ARG A 83 -6.03 8.00 9.28
N PRO A 84 -7.23 8.06 8.68
CA PRO A 84 -7.38 8.36 7.25
C PRO A 84 -6.64 9.63 6.84
N GLY A 85 -5.84 9.53 5.77
CA GLY A 85 -4.95 10.59 5.30
C GLY A 85 -3.54 10.57 5.93
N GLY A 86 -3.35 9.85 7.04
CA GLY A 86 -2.06 9.63 7.68
C GLY A 86 -1.18 8.65 6.90
N MET A 87 0.13 8.82 7.00
CA MET A 87 1.13 8.07 6.24
C MET A 87 2.36 7.74 7.08
N VAL A 88 2.97 6.58 6.83
CA VAL A 88 4.30 6.20 7.33
C VAL A 88 5.17 5.70 6.19
N HIS A 89 6.47 5.92 6.33
CA HIS A 89 7.49 5.42 5.42
C HIS A 89 8.38 4.43 6.16
N PHE A 90 8.65 3.29 5.53
CA PHE A 90 9.59 2.29 6.01
C PHE A 90 10.77 2.21 5.04
N PRO A 91 12.01 2.42 5.50
CA PRO A 91 13.18 2.15 4.69
C PRO A 91 13.33 0.64 4.45
N THR A 92 14.15 0.30 3.46
CA THR A 92 14.45 -1.09 3.10
C THR A 92 14.83 -1.93 4.33
N ARG A 93 14.21 -3.10 4.45
CA ARG A 93 14.47 -4.12 5.49
C ARG A 93 14.23 -3.67 6.94
N LEU A 94 13.58 -2.53 7.19
CA LEU A 94 13.13 -2.20 8.54
C LEU A 94 12.00 -3.17 8.94
N PRO A 95 12.10 -3.91 10.07
CA PRO A 95 10.99 -4.71 10.59
C PRO A 95 9.81 -3.83 10.99
N HIS A 96 8.61 -4.24 10.59
CA HIS A 96 7.38 -3.54 10.90
C HIS A 96 6.19 -4.48 10.97
N ALA A 97 5.19 -4.10 11.77
CA ALA A 97 3.89 -4.75 11.86
C ALA A 97 2.76 -3.72 11.69
N VAL A 98 1.62 -4.19 11.17
CA VAL A 98 0.43 -3.37 10.92
C VAL A 98 -0.76 -4.09 11.53
N LYS A 99 -1.52 -3.43 12.41
CA LYS A 99 -2.73 -3.98 13.02
C LYS A 99 -3.92 -3.05 12.83
N ALA A 100 -5.06 -3.58 12.47
CA ALA A 100 -6.31 -2.86 12.37
C ALA A 100 -6.94 -2.68 13.77
N LEU A 101 -7.08 -1.43 14.23
CA LEU A 101 -7.79 -1.10 15.47
C LEU A 101 -9.31 -1.02 15.25
N THR A 102 -9.71 -0.70 14.03
CA THR A 102 -11.07 -0.80 13.50
C THR A 102 -10.99 -1.49 12.15
N LYS A 103 -12.12 -1.83 11.52
CA LYS A 103 -12.12 -2.09 10.07
C LYS A 103 -11.39 -0.96 9.35
N ALA A 104 -10.39 -1.31 8.55
CA ALA A 104 -9.50 -0.33 7.96
C ALA A 104 -9.06 -0.73 6.55
N LYS A 105 -8.82 0.29 5.71
CA LYS A 105 -8.21 0.15 4.39
C LYS A 105 -6.94 0.97 4.33
N MET A 106 -5.91 0.44 3.67
CA MET A 106 -4.69 1.17 3.38
C MET A 106 -4.22 0.94 1.95
N VAL A 107 -3.40 1.87 1.49
CA VAL A 107 -2.60 1.71 0.29
C VAL A 107 -1.13 1.55 0.68
N LEU A 108 -0.48 0.58 0.05
CA LEU A 108 0.95 0.33 0.09
C LEU A 108 1.56 0.75 -1.25
N TYR A 109 2.48 1.70 -1.20
CA TYR A 109 3.33 2.07 -2.33
C TYR A 109 4.69 1.40 -2.14
N MET A 110 5.04 0.49 -3.05
CA MET A 110 6.35 -0.14 -3.08
C MET A 110 7.20 0.54 -4.13
N MET A 111 8.30 1.15 -3.69
CA MET A 111 9.19 1.90 -4.57
C MET A 111 10.20 0.94 -5.19
N SER A 112 10.17 0.76 -6.50
CA SER A 112 11.23 0.09 -7.22
C SER A 112 12.37 1.07 -7.47
N ARG A 113 13.62 0.60 -7.33
CA ARG A 113 14.73 1.36 -7.92
C ARG A 113 14.50 1.40 -9.42
N PRO A 114 14.65 2.57 -10.07
CA PRO A 114 14.66 2.61 -11.52
C PRO A 114 15.74 1.64 -12.02
N SER A 115 15.42 0.86 -13.04
CA SER A 115 16.43 0.11 -13.78
C SER A 115 17.50 1.13 -14.21
N ALA A 116 18.75 0.94 -13.76
CA ALA A 116 19.84 1.73 -14.29
C ALA A 116 19.90 1.46 -15.79
N ASN A 117 19.63 2.48 -16.59
CA ASN A 117 19.87 2.47 -18.03
C ASN A 117 21.36 2.70 -18.29
#